data_AF-A0AAV6TXE1-F1
#
_entry.id   AF-A0AAV6TXE1-F1
#
_cell.length_a   1.000
_cell.length_b   1.000
_cell.length_c   1.000
_cell.angle_alpha   90.00
_cell.angle_beta   90.00
_cell.angle_gamma   90.00
#
_symmetry.space_group_name_H-M   'P 1'
#
loop_
_entity.id
_entity.type
_entity.pdbx_description
1 polymer ?
#
loop_
_entity_poly.entity_id
_entity_poly.type
_entity_poly.pdbx_seq_one_letter_code
_entity_poly.pdbx_strand_id
1 'polypeptide(L)'
;MSQIRQLKTKEMQTFKNLFDQLWNNASNYKRIKRIDFVFDSYVEHSLKEGERERRRNVDPIELIKIEQDTPIPIQMDRFWSSCKNKEMLQSAAATSFIEKAKMANFTTVLSAKYTDNTGDNDSRDAKIVMNKEVQICSDVRTSVEEGRIVMHLFHAVQSSITCLIVLSNDTDVVVLLRYIFQLFSNELQELWIKNYVKKKTENMSPGGG
;
A
#
# COMPACT_ATOMS: atom_id res chain seq x y z
N MET A 1 3.32 -0.64 5.06
CA MET A 1 3.08 0.14 6.31
C MET A 1 4.03 1.33 6.52
N SER A 2 5.19 1.36 5.86
CA SER A 2 6.22 2.39 6.05
C SER A 2 5.76 3.83 5.80
N GLN A 3 4.82 4.07 4.88
CA GLN A 3 4.25 5.40 4.60
C GLN A 3 3.46 5.97 5.78
N ILE A 4 2.65 5.13 6.44
CA ILE A 4 1.79 5.56 7.55
C ILE A 4 2.63 6.04 8.74
N ARG A 5 3.77 5.39 9.00
CA ARG A 5 4.66 5.70 10.12
C ARG A 5 5.32 7.08 10.04
N GLN A 6 5.31 7.71 8.87
CA GLN A 6 5.91 9.04 8.65
C GLN A 6 4.88 10.16 8.59
N LEU A 7 3.60 9.81 8.52
CA LEU A 7 2.55 10.80 8.69
C LEU A 7 2.61 11.30 10.14
N LYS A 8 2.31 12.59 10.32
CA LYS A 8 2.21 13.19 11.64
C LYS A 8 0.92 12.72 12.32
N THR A 9 0.88 11.45 12.70
CA THR A 9 -0.29 10.82 13.32
C THR A 9 -0.68 11.47 14.64
N LYS A 10 0.25 12.18 15.29
CA LYS A 10 -0.02 12.99 16.49
C LYS A 10 -0.94 14.18 16.25
N GLU A 11 -1.02 14.69 15.01
CA GLU A 11 -1.90 15.80 14.63
C GLU A 11 -3.28 15.28 14.15
N MET A 12 -3.46 13.96 14.05
CA MET A 12 -4.69 13.31 13.60
C MET A 12 -5.50 12.80 14.79
N GLN A 13 -6.80 13.02 14.76
CA GLN A 13 -7.69 12.59 15.85
C GLN A 13 -8.14 11.14 15.64
N THR A 14 -8.52 10.77 14.42
CA THR A 14 -9.11 9.46 14.12
C THR A 14 -8.46 8.78 12.92
N PHE A 15 -8.67 7.47 12.78
CA PHE A 15 -8.23 6.71 11.60
C PHE A 15 -8.84 7.23 10.29
N LYS A 16 -10.02 7.87 10.32
CA LYS A 16 -10.57 8.59 9.17
C LYS A 16 -9.61 9.68 8.68
N ASN A 17 -9.06 10.50 9.58
CA ASN A 17 -8.11 11.55 9.20
C ASN A 17 -6.87 10.95 8.53
N LEU A 18 -6.41 9.80 9.05
CA LEU A 18 -5.29 9.08 8.47
C LEU A 18 -5.60 8.57 7.05
N PHE A 19 -6.73 7.90 6.87
CA PHE A 19 -7.12 7.35 5.56
C PHE A 19 -7.39 8.46 4.54
N ASP A 20 -8.05 9.55 4.96
CA ASP A 20 -8.26 10.74 4.13
C ASP A 20 -6.91 11.32 3.66
N GLN A 21 -5.92 11.43 4.55
CA GLN A 21 -4.60 11.93 4.17
C GLN A 21 -3.85 10.97 3.22
N LEU A 22 -3.89 9.66 3.46
CA LEU A 22 -3.27 8.67 2.57
C LEU A 22 -3.88 8.69 1.17
N TRP A 23 -5.21 8.76 1.09
CA TRP A 23 -5.94 8.89 -0.17
C TRP A 23 -5.53 10.17 -0.90
N ASN A 24 -5.60 11.31 -0.22
CA ASN A 24 -5.28 12.61 -0.81
C ASN A 24 -3.83 12.70 -1.29
N ASN A 25 -2.89 12.10 -0.55
CA ASN A 25 -1.49 12.03 -0.97
C ASN A 25 -1.31 11.31 -2.32
N ALA A 26 -2.15 10.32 -2.62
CA ALA A 26 -2.12 9.58 -3.88
C ALA A 26 -3.00 10.24 -4.96
N SER A 27 -4.17 10.77 -4.61
CA SER A 27 -5.16 11.29 -5.58
C SER A 27 -4.92 12.72 -6.04
N ASN A 28 -4.04 13.48 -5.38
CA ASN A 28 -3.79 14.89 -5.69
C ASN A 28 -2.86 15.11 -6.91
N TYR A 29 -2.35 14.05 -7.52
CA TYR A 29 -1.60 14.18 -8.78
C TYR A 29 -2.55 14.53 -9.94
N LYS A 30 -2.08 15.36 -10.88
CA LYS A 30 -2.87 15.71 -12.06
C LYS A 30 -2.88 14.55 -13.07
N ARG A 31 -4.00 14.36 -13.78
CA ARG A 31 -4.15 13.38 -14.87
C ARG A 31 -3.90 11.92 -14.45
N ILE A 32 -4.24 11.57 -13.21
CA ILE A 32 -4.20 10.20 -12.73
C ILE A 32 -5.21 9.36 -13.54
N LYS A 33 -4.74 8.27 -14.12
CA LYS A 33 -5.60 7.23 -14.72
C LYS A 33 -5.87 6.07 -13.77
N ARG A 34 -4.93 5.84 -12.85
CA ARG A 34 -4.90 4.66 -11.98
C ARG A 34 -4.16 4.91 -10.67
N ILE A 35 -4.65 4.36 -9.57
CA ILE A 35 -3.96 4.33 -8.26
C ILE A 35 -3.93 2.91 -7.73
N ASP A 36 -2.77 2.48 -7.25
CA ASP A 36 -2.57 1.18 -6.64
C ASP A 36 -2.19 1.34 -5.16
N PHE A 37 -3.04 0.84 -4.26
CA PHE A 37 -2.75 0.77 -2.83
C PHE A 37 -2.28 -0.65 -2.49
N VAL A 38 -0.98 -0.78 -2.22
CA VAL A 38 -0.34 -2.06 -1.91
C VAL A 38 0.05 -2.08 -0.44
N PHE A 39 -0.64 -2.91 0.34
CA PHE A 39 -0.29 -3.16 1.74
C PHE A 39 0.60 -4.39 1.86
N ASP A 40 1.60 -4.28 2.73
CA ASP A 40 2.45 -5.41 3.15
C ASP A 40 1.55 -6.56 3.63
N SER A 41 1.83 -7.76 3.16
CA SER A 41 1.25 -8.96 3.76
C SER A 41 2.09 -9.25 5.00
N TYR A 42 1.48 -9.67 6.11
CA TYR A 42 2.22 -10.21 7.26
C TYR A 42 2.00 -11.71 7.20
N VAL A 43 2.76 -12.42 6.39
CA VAL A 43 2.63 -13.89 6.27
C VAL A 43 3.44 -14.53 7.40
N GLU A 44 2.83 -15.47 8.11
CA GLU A 44 3.53 -16.37 9.03
C GLU A 44 4.59 -17.15 8.22
N HIS A 45 5.82 -17.28 8.72
CA HIS A 45 6.99 -17.88 8.03
C HIS A 45 7.68 -17.02 6.95
N SER A 46 7.49 -15.70 6.92
CA SER A 46 8.35 -14.83 6.09
C SER A 46 9.82 -14.93 6.55
N LEU A 47 10.79 -14.82 5.63
CA LEU A 47 12.23 -14.74 5.96
C LEU A 47 12.58 -13.61 6.95
N LYS A 48 11.69 -12.64 7.10
CA LYS A 48 11.79 -11.51 8.03
C LYS A 48 11.20 -11.81 9.42
N GLU A 49 10.68 -13.01 9.68
CA GLU A 49 10.05 -13.37 10.96
C GLU A 49 11.04 -13.27 12.13
N GLY A 50 12.25 -13.81 12.00
CA GLY A 50 13.29 -13.70 13.04
C GLY A 50 13.73 -12.26 13.33
N GLU A 51 13.81 -11.41 12.31
CA GLU A 51 14.10 -9.98 12.50
C GLU A 51 12.90 -9.21 13.08
N ARG A 52 11.66 -9.60 12.72
CA ARG A 52 10.42 -9.05 13.30
C ARG A 52 10.31 -9.42 14.78
N GLU A 53 10.65 -10.65 15.14
CA GLU A 53 10.64 -11.18 16.49
C GLU A 53 11.69 -10.49 17.37
N ARG A 54 12.91 -10.28 16.85
CA ARG A 54 13.97 -9.51 17.55
C ARG A 54 13.59 -8.06 17.83
N ARG A 55 12.65 -7.49 17.07
CA ARG A 55 12.11 -6.13 17.26
C ARG A 55 10.92 -6.07 18.23
N ARG A 56 10.38 -7.19 18.71
CA ARG A 56 9.28 -7.25 19.69
C ARG A 56 9.73 -6.93 21.12
N ASN A 57 10.56 -5.91 21.32
CA ASN A 57 10.98 -5.47 22.67
C ASN A 57 9.94 -4.57 23.36
N VAL A 58 8.71 -4.52 22.86
CA VAL A 58 7.69 -3.57 23.29
C VAL A 58 6.33 -4.28 23.38
N ASP A 59 5.75 -4.29 24.58
CA ASP A 59 4.43 -4.86 24.84
C ASP A 59 3.37 -4.21 23.93
N PRO A 60 2.66 -4.99 23.09
CA PRO A 60 1.68 -4.45 22.18
C PRO A 60 0.48 -3.85 22.92
N ILE A 61 -0.10 -2.79 22.34
CA ILE A 61 -1.47 -2.39 22.65
C ILE A 61 -2.33 -3.02 21.57
N GLU A 62 -3.27 -3.89 21.92
CA GLU A 62 -4.21 -4.46 20.95
C GLU A 62 -5.52 -3.71 21.01
N LEU A 63 -5.97 -3.21 19.86
CA LEU A 63 -7.32 -2.66 19.77
C LEU A 63 -8.33 -3.81 19.58
N ILE A 64 -9.54 -3.62 20.07
CA ILE A 64 -10.63 -4.58 19.85
C ILE A 64 -11.12 -4.48 18.40
N LYS A 65 -11.17 -3.25 17.87
CA LYS A 65 -11.65 -2.93 16.53
C LYS A 65 -11.00 -1.63 16.03
N ILE A 66 -10.88 -1.48 14.72
CA ILE A 66 -10.46 -0.24 14.05
C ILE A 66 -11.56 0.19 13.09
N GLU A 67 -12.23 1.29 13.42
CA GLU A 67 -13.23 1.96 12.59
C GLU A 67 -12.77 3.37 12.22
N GLN A 68 -13.51 4.07 11.36
CA GLN A 68 -13.14 5.40 10.89
C GLN A 68 -13.07 6.44 12.02
N ASP A 69 -13.97 6.36 12.99
CA ASP A 69 -14.05 7.24 14.16
C ASP A 69 -13.14 6.80 15.32
N THR A 70 -12.55 5.60 15.23
CA THR A 70 -11.62 5.10 16.25
C THR A 70 -10.44 6.08 16.40
N PRO A 71 -10.12 6.54 17.63
CA PRO A 71 -9.00 7.42 17.87
C PRO A 71 -7.67 6.78 17.49
N ILE A 72 -6.74 7.58 16.97
CA ILE A 72 -5.39 7.10 16.73
C ILE A 72 -4.67 6.88 18.07
N PRO A 73 -4.04 5.71 18.29
CA PRO A 73 -3.29 5.45 19.52
C PRO A 73 -2.16 6.47 19.73
N ILE A 74 -2.04 6.98 20.95
CA ILE A 74 -0.94 7.89 21.32
C ILE A 74 0.41 7.15 21.23
N GLN A 75 0.44 5.89 21.67
CA GLN A 75 1.62 5.03 21.70
C GLN A 75 1.72 4.19 20.42
N MET A 76 1.92 4.85 19.27
CA MET A 76 1.94 4.19 17.95
C MET A 76 2.96 3.04 17.85
N ASP A 77 4.11 3.13 18.53
CA ASP A 77 5.12 2.06 18.48
C ASP A 77 4.61 0.73 19.07
N ARG A 78 3.81 0.81 20.14
CA ARG A 78 3.12 -0.35 20.73
C ARG A 78 1.96 -0.83 19.87
N PHE A 79 1.27 0.08 19.19
CA PHE A 79 0.24 -0.29 18.24
C PHE A 79 0.84 -1.08 17.06
N TRP A 80 2.01 -0.65 16.56
CA TRP A 80 2.71 -1.28 15.45
C TRP A 80 3.38 -2.62 15.78
N SER A 81 3.52 -2.99 17.05
CA SER A 81 4.07 -4.31 17.40
C SER A 81 3.03 -5.43 17.28
N SER A 82 1.72 -5.12 17.37
CA SER A 82 0.66 -6.12 17.16
C SER A 82 0.39 -6.36 15.67
N CYS A 83 0.50 -7.62 15.21
CA CYS A 83 0.10 -8.00 13.85
C CYS A 83 -1.41 -7.82 13.65
N LYS A 84 -2.23 -8.16 14.64
CA LYS A 84 -3.69 -8.01 14.60
C LYS A 84 -4.12 -6.58 14.30
N ASN A 85 -3.50 -5.59 14.95
CA ASN A 85 -3.73 -4.18 14.66
C ASN A 85 -3.43 -3.81 13.21
N LYS A 86 -2.36 -4.35 12.63
CA LYS A 86 -1.98 -4.06 11.24
C LYS A 86 -3.00 -4.63 10.27
N GLU A 87 -3.47 -5.85 10.53
CA GLU A 87 -4.51 -6.49 9.71
C GLU A 87 -5.83 -5.72 9.78
N MET A 88 -6.28 -5.36 10.99
CA MET A 88 -7.47 -4.52 11.16
C MET A 88 -7.32 -3.16 10.48
N LEU A 89 -6.12 -2.55 10.54
CA LEU A 89 -5.85 -1.28 9.87
C LEU A 89 -5.95 -1.42 8.35
N GLN A 90 -5.40 -2.50 7.79
CA GLN A 90 -5.49 -2.78 6.36
C GLN A 90 -6.95 -2.94 5.93
N SER A 91 -7.73 -3.72 6.68
CA SER A 91 -9.14 -3.97 6.40
C SER A 91 -9.98 -2.69 6.47
N ALA A 92 -9.76 -1.86 7.50
CA ALA A 92 -10.43 -0.57 7.65
C ALA A 92 -10.05 0.45 6.56
N ALA A 93 -8.76 0.55 6.24
CA ALA A 93 -8.26 1.41 5.16
C ALA A 93 -8.81 0.97 3.81
N ALA A 94 -8.78 -0.34 3.55
CA ALA A 94 -9.30 -0.94 2.34
C ALA A 94 -10.77 -0.60 2.10
N THR A 95 -11.60 -0.75 3.15
CA THR A 95 -13.02 -0.38 3.10
C THR A 95 -13.19 1.11 2.78
N SER A 96 -12.43 1.99 3.46
CA SER A 96 -12.46 3.43 3.20
C SER A 96 -12.05 3.78 1.75
N PHE A 97 -11.00 3.16 1.23
CA PHE A 97 -10.47 3.44 -0.10
C PHE A 97 -11.38 2.93 -1.21
N ILE A 98 -12.07 1.79 -1.01
CA ILE A 98 -13.07 1.30 -1.96
C ILE A 98 -14.22 2.29 -2.12
N GLU A 99 -14.75 2.82 -1.00
CA GLU A 99 -15.84 3.81 -1.05
C GLU A 99 -15.41 5.10 -1.75
N LYS A 100 -14.17 5.56 -1.50
CA LYS A 100 -13.60 6.70 -2.22
C LYS A 100 -13.37 6.42 -3.70
N ALA A 101 -12.91 5.23 -4.04
CA ALA A 101 -12.66 4.81 -5.41
C ALA A 101 -13.93 4.73 -6.25
N LYS A 102 -15.07 4.34 -5.65
CA LYS A 102 -16.38 4.37 -6.33
C LYS A 102 -16.81 5.78 -6.73
N MET A 103 -16.28 6.80 -6.05
CA MET A 103 -16.55 8.22 -6.35
C MET A 103 -15.47 8.84 -7.25
N ALA A 104 -14.39 8.11 -7.54
CA ALA A 104 -13.27 8.59 -8.34
C ALA A 104 -13.48 8.34 -9.84
N ASN A 105 -12.87 9.18 -10.67
CA ASN A 105 -12.87 9.05 -12.13
C ASN A 105 -11.61 8.33 -12.66
N PHE A 106 -11.00 7.48 -11.84
CA PHE A 106 -9.80 6.72 -12.17
C PHE A 106 -9.91 5.30 -11.60
N THR A 107 -9.17 4.37 -12.21
CA THR A 107 -9.11 2.99 -11.73
C THR A 107 -8.37 2.93 -10.40
N THR A 108 -8.88 2.19 -9.43
CA THR A 108 -8.16 1.93 -8.17
C THR A 108 -7.95 0.43 -8.01
N VAL A 109 -6.72 0.01 -7.74
CA VAL A 109 -6.41 -1.40 -7.41
C VAL A 109 -5.87 -1.46 -5.99
N LEU A 110 -6.38 -2.39 -5.20
CA LEU A 110 -6.15 -2.45 -3.77
C LEU A 110 -5.79 -3.87 -3.37
N SER A 111 -4.57 -4.04 -2.86
CA SER A 111 -4.12 -5.29 -2.25
C SER A 111 -3.93 -5.10 -0.76
N ALA A 112 -4.88 -5.62 0.01
CA ALA A 112 -4.91 -5.59 1.47
C ALA A 112 -5.35 -6.96 1.99
N LYS A 113 -5.04 -7.28 3.25
CA LYS A 113 -5.70 -8.41 3.92
C LYS A 113 -7.15 -8.00 4.25
N TYR A 114 -8.11 -8.74 3.72
CA TYR A 114 -9.52 -8.57 4.05
C TYR A 114 -9.88 -9.56 5.17
N THR A 115 -10.49 -9.06 6.23
CA THR A 115 -11.22 -9.91 7.18
C THR A 115 -12.67 -9.86 6.74
N ASP A 116 -13.14 -10.87 6.01
CA ASP A 116 -14.56 -11.00 5.75
C ASP A 116 -15.27 -11.64 6.95
N ASN A 117 -16.56 -11.32 7.13
CA ASN A 117 -17.39 -11.93 8.17
C ASN A 117 -17.76 -13.40 7.83
N THR A 118 -17.28 -13.92 6.70
CA THR A 118 -17.53 -15.29 6.22
C THR A 118 -16.48 -16.28 6.70
N GLY A 119 -15.43 -15.82 7.39
CA GLY A 119 -14.40 -16.70 7.95
C GLY A 119 -13.38 -17.20 6.93
N ASP A 120 -13.40 -16.65 5.70
CA ASP A 120 -12.40 -16.95 4.69
C ASP A 120 -11.25 -15.94 4.84
N ASN A 121 -10.40 -16.21 5.83
CA ASN A 121 -9.36 -15.30 6.32
C ASN A 121 -8.19 -15.05 5.35
N ASP A 122 -8.24 -15.54 4.11
CA ASP A 122 -7.10 -15.56 3.20
C ASP A 122 -7.42 -15.19 1.74
N SER A 123 -8.44 -14.35 1.50
CA SER A 123 -8.56 -13.68 0.20
C SER A 123 -7.39 -12.72 0.01
N ARG A 124 -6.29 -13.25 -0.56
CA ARG A 124 -5.10 -12.49 -1.03
C ARG A 124 -5.36 -11.76 -2.34
N ASP A 125 -6.56 -11.92 -2.88
CA ASP A 125 -6.91 -11.32 -4.15
C ASP A 125 -7.08 -9.82 -3.96
N ALA A 126 -6.53 -9.06 -4.90
CA ALA A 126 -6.74 -7.63 -4.90
C ALA A 126 -8.18 -7.32 -5.31
N LYS A 127 -8.64 -6.14 -4.93
CA LYS A 127 -9.87 -5.57 -5.47
C LYS A 127 -9.53 -4.48 -6.47
N ILE A 128 -10.17 -4.50 -7.62
CA ILE A 128 -10.14 -3.41 -8.60
C ILE A 128 -11.48 -2.68 -8.56
N VAL A 129 -11.41 -1.36 -8.54
CA VAL A 129 -12.57 -0.47 -8.62
C VAL A 129 -12.46 0.31 -9.91
N MET A 130 -13.39 0.06 -10.82
CA MET A 130 -13.48 0.70 -12.14
C MET A 130 -14.94 0.92 -12.47
N ASN A 131 -15.29 2.09 -13.03
CA ASN A 131 -16.67 2.44 -13.35
C ASN A 131 -17.64 2.29 -12.17
N LYS A 132 -17.16 2.59 -10.96
CA LYS A 132 -17.91 2.47 -9.69
C LYS A 132 -18.27 1.04 -9.27
N GLU A 133 -17.80 0.04 -10.00
CA GLU A 133 -17.96 -1.38 -9.68
C GLU A 133 -16.71 -1.92 -8.98
N VAL A 134 -16.90 -2.89 -8.09
CA VAL A 134 -15.82 -3.57 -7.37
C VAL A 134 -15.72 -4.99 -7.93
N GLN A 135 -14.53 -5.36 -8.40
CA GLN A 135 -14.25 -6.69 -8.94
C GLN A 135 -13.02 -7.28 -8.26
N ILE A 136 -12.91 -8.61 -8.28
CA ILE A 136 -11.72 -9.34 -7.84
C ILE A 136 -10.67 -9.21 -8.95
N CYS A 137 -9.44 -8.86 -8.59
CA CYS A 137 -8.29 -8.79 -9.49
C CYS A 137 -7.26 -9.84 -9.06
N SER A 138 -7.37 -11.03 -9.65
CA SER A 138 -6.46 -12.16 -9.44
C SER A 138 -5.10 -11.95 -10.09
N ASP A 139 -5.00 -11.07 -11.09
CA ASP A 139 -3.80 -10.89 -11.91
C ASP A 139 -2.62 -10.30 -11.13
N VAL A 140 -2.90 -9.63 -10.00
CA VAL A 140 -1.86 -9.08 -9.11
C VAL A 140 -1.59 -9.95 -7.89
N ARG A 141 -2.19 -11.14 -7.83
CA ARG A 141 -2.01 -12.09 -6.72
C ARG A 141 -0.58 -12.62 -6.72
N THR A 142 0.01 -12.69 -5.53
CA THR A 142 1.30 -13.36 -5.31
C THR A 142 1.38 -13.94 -3.91
N SER A 143 2.15 -15.03 -3.77
CA SER A 143 2.50 -15.63 -2.49
C SER A 143 3.71 -14.96 -1.84
N VAL A 144 4.45 -14.10 -2.55
CA VAL A 144 5.67 -13.42 -2.08
C VAL A 144 5.37 -11.96 -1.72
N GLU A 145 5.66 -11.55 -0.47
CA GLU A 145 5.35 -10.20 0.05
C GLU A 145 5.93 -9.09 -0.84
N GLU A 146 7.23 -9.15 -1.14
CA GLU A 146 7.94 -8.17 -1.97
C GLU A 146 7.51 -8.22 -3.45
N GLY A 147 7.02 -9.37 -3.91
CA GLY A 147 6.54 -9.54 -5.29
C GLY A 147 5.25 -8.78 -5.58
N ARG A 148 4.50 -8.37 -4.55
CA ARG A 148 3.17 -7.78 -4.75
C ARG A 148 3.26 -6.44 -5.47
N ILE A 149 4.19 -5.57 -5.08
CA ILE A 149 4.38 -4.30 -5.78
C ILE A 149 4.77 -4.53 -7.25
N VAL A 150 5.58 -5.57 -7.52
CA VAL A 150 6.01 -5.95 -8.88
C VAL A 150 4.82 -6.33 -9.74
N MET A 151 3.92 -7.17 -9.21
CA MET A 151 2.72 -7.59 -9.92
C MET A 151 1.79 -6.41 -10.25
N HIS A 152 1.64 -5.47 -9.31
CA HIS A 152 0.88 -4.24 -9.56
C HIS A 152 1.49 -3.38 -10.67
N LEU A 153 2.81 -3.21 -10.68
CA LEU A 153 3.51 -2.46 -11.73
C LEU A 153 3.34 -3.13 -13.09
N PHE A 154 3.53 -4.45 -13.16
CA PHE A 154 3.35 -5.22 -14.39
C PHE A 154 1.94 -5.06 -14.94
N HIS A 155 0.93 -5.28 -14.09
CA HIS A 155 -0.46 -5.16 -14.47
C HIS A 155 -0.83 -3.71 -14.86
N ALA A 156 -0.21 -2.69 -14.25
CA ALA A 156 -0.35 -1.30 -14.69
C ALA A 156 0.24 -1.06 -16.09
N VAL A 157 1.45 -1.56 -16.37
CA VAL A 157 2.10 -1.46 -17.68
C VAL A 157 1.27 -2.17 -18.75
N GLN A 158 0.77 -3.38 -18.47
CA GLN A 158 -0.16 -4.10 -19.36
C GLN A 158 -1.47 -3.33 -19.60
N SER A 159 -1.89 -2.51 -18.64
CA SER A 159 -3.02 -1.58 -18.78
C SER A 159 -2.65 -0.27 -19.53
N SER A 160 -1.56 -0.27 -20.31
CA SER A 160 -1.08 0.87 -21.09
C SER A 160 -0.68 2.09 -20.26
N ILE A 161 -0.24 1.89 -19.01
CA ILE A 161 0.34 2.95 -18.19
C ILE A 161 1.83 3.07 -18.51
N THR A 162 2.24 4.24 -19.02
CA THR A 162 3.62 4.52 -19.46
C THR A 162 4.42 5.38 -18.48
N CYS A 163 3.75 5.98 -17.48
CA CYS A 163 4.38 6.79 -16.45
C CYS A 163 3.87 6.33 -15.08
N LEU A 164 4.79 5.92 -14.21
CA LEU A 164 4.48 5.40 -12.88
C LEU A 164 5.13 6.27 -11.81
N ILE A 165 4.36 6.55 -10.74
CA ILE A 165 4.84 7.22 -9.55
C ILE A 165 4.69 6.26 -8.39
N VAL A 166 5.81 5.83 -7.80
CA VAL A 166 5.81 4.91 -6.66
C VAL A 166 6.13 5.66 -5.38
N LEU A 167 5.19 5.59 -4.44
CA LEU A 167 5.31 6.18 -3.11
C LEU A 167 5.76 5.10 -2.13
N SER A 168 7.07 4.85 -2.06
CA SER A 168 7.64 3.88 -1.11
C SER A 168 8.88 4.43 -0.41
N ASN A 169 8.99 4.10 0.88
CA ASN A 169 10.18 4.35 1.70
C ASN A 169 10.98 3.07 1.95
N ASP A 170 10.49 1.94 1.42
CA ASP A 170 11.18 0.66 1.55
C ASP A 170 12.33 0.59 0.55
N THR A 171 13.54 0.35 1.04
CA THR A 171 14.74 0.30 0.20
C THR A 171 14.72 -0.92 -0.71
N ASP A 172 14.17 -2.04 -0.23
CA ASP A 172 14.03 -3.27 -1.02
C ASP A 172 13.16 -2.99 -2.27
N VAL A 173 12.09 -2.21 -2.09
CA VAL A 173 11.24 -1.75 -3.17
C VAL A 173 11.99 -0.85 -4.15
N VAL A 174 12.80 0.10 -3.69
CA VAL A 174 13.58 0.98 -4.58
C VAL A 174 14.56 0.19 -5.46
N VAL A 175 15.23 -0.81 -4.89
CA VAL A 175 16.15 -1.67 -5.63
C VAL A 175 15.39 -2.50 -6.67
N LEU A 176 14.27 -3.12 -6.29
CA LEU A 176 13.43 -3.88 -7.20
C LEU A 176 12.90 -3.03 -8.37
N LEU A 177 12.49 -1.80 -8.09
CA LEU A 177 12.00 -0.86 -9.09
C LEU A 177 13.05 -0.53 -10.16
N ARG A 178 14.32 -0.40 -9.78
CA ARG A 178 15.42 -0.19 -10.74
C ARG A 178 15.55 -1.36 -11.72
N TYR A 179 15.47 -2.59 -11.20
CA TYR A 179 15.52 -3.78 -12.03
C TYR A 179 14.30 -3.89 -12.96
N ILE A 180 13.11 -3.63 -12.43
CA ILE A 180 11.85 -3.66 -13.20
C ILE A 180 11.83 -2.64 -14.33
N PHE A 181 12.34 -1.42 -14.08
CA PHE A 181 12.40 -0.38 -15.10
C PHE A 181 13.25 -0.81 -16.31
N GLN A 182 14.33 -1.56 -16.08
CA GLN A 182 15.14 -2.12 -17.17
C GLN A 182 14.40 -3.19 -17.97
N LEU A 183 13.51 -3.96 -17.32
CA LEU A 183 12.72 -5.00 -18.00
C LEU A 183 11.62 -4.40 -18.89
N PHE A 184 11.03 -3.28 -18.50
CA PHE A 184 9.93 -2.60 -19.22
C PHE A 184 10.39 -1.36 -19.97
N SER A 185 11.66 -1.27 -20.37
CA SER A 185 12.20 -0.03 -20.95
C SER A 185 11.52 0.40 -22.26
N ASN A 186 10.80 -0.51 -22.92
CA ASN A 186 10.08 -0.23 -24.17
C ASN A 186 8.64 0.27 -23.93
N GLU A 187 8.01 -0.14 -22.83
CA GLU A 187 6.61 0.17 -22.48
C GLU A 187 6.50 1.26 -21.41
N LEU A 188 7.42 1.29 -20.46
CA LEU A 188 7.47 2.22 -19.35
C LEU A 188 8.45 3.35 -19.66
N GLN A 189 7.91 4.52 -19.98
CA GLN A 189 8.69 5.70 -20.37
C GLN A 189 9.30 6.41 -19.16
N GLU A 190 8.56 6.46 -18.05
CA GLU A 190 8.99 7.18 -16.86
C GLU A 190 8.64 6.42 -15.58
N LEU A 191 9.61 6.33 -14.68
CA LEU A 191 9.42 5.82 -13.32
C LEU A 191 9.95 6.82 -12.30
N TRP A 192 9.03 7.35 -11.49
CA TRP A 192 9.32 8.29 -10.43
C TRP A 192 9.20 7.62 -9.07
N ILE A 193 10.24 7.72 -8.25
CA ILE A 193 10.23 7.18 -6.88
C ILE A 193 10.28 8.35 -5.92
N LYS A 194 9.22 8.48 -5.10
CA LYS A 194 9.16 9.50 -4.04
C LYS A 194 9.44 8.87 -2.69
N ASN A 195 10.62 9.16 -2.16
CA ASN A 195 11.04 8.73 -0.83
C ASN A 195 10.90 9.90 0.18
N TYR A 196 10.06 9.71 1.18
CA TYR A 196 9.76 10.73 2.19
C TYR A 196 10.90 10.92 3.21
N VAL A 197 11.81 9.94 3.36
CA VAL A 197 12.96 10.03 4.28
C VAL A 197 13.97 11.07 3.82
N LYS A 198 14.19 11.20 2.50
CA LYS A 198 15.20 12.10 1.93
C LYS A 198 14.63 13.38 1.32
N LYS A 199 13.30 13.58 1.33
CA LYS A 199 12.59 14.62 0.55
C LYS A 199 13.09 14.72 -0.91
N LYS A 200 13.56 13.61 -1.47
CA LYS A 200 14.19 13.55 -2.79
C LYS A 200 13.34 12.67 -3.68
N THR A 201 12.97 13.22 -4.83
CA THR A 201 12.33 12.46 -5.90
C THR A 201 13.45 12.00 -6.84
N GLU A 202 13.53 10.70 -7.09
CA GLU A 202 14.44 10.14 -8.09
C GLU A 202 13.63 9.83 -9.35
N ASN A 203 14.15 10.23 -10.52
CA ASN A 203 13.57 9.95 -11.82
C ASN A 203 14.46 8.94 -12.56
N MET A 204 13.84 7.96 -13.22
CA MET A 204 14.51 7.06 -14.16
C MET A 204 13.87 7.26 -15.53
N SER A 205 14.71 7.58 -16.52
CA SER A 205 14.32 7.70 -17.93
C SER A 205 15.27 6.88 -18.80
N PRO A 206 14.82 6.33 -19.95
CA PRO A 206 15.61 5.40 -20.77
C PRO A 206 16.90 6.00 -21.39
N GLY A 207 17.16 7.29 -21.22
CA GLY A 207 18.31 8.01 -21.79
C GLY A 207 19.19 8.76 -20.79
N GLY A 208 19.04 8.52 -19.48
CA GLY A 208 19.81 9.20 -18.43
C GLY A 208 20.76 8.26 -17.70
N GLY A 209 21.92 7.99 -18.32
CA GLY A 209 23.10 7.41 -17.70
C GLY A 209 24.25 8.41 -17.74
#